data_AF-A0A938W6F7-F1
#
_entry.id   AF-A0A938W6F7-F1
#
_cell.length_a   1.000
_cell.length_b   1.000
_cell.length_c   1.000
_cell.angle_alpha   90.00
_cell.angle_beta   90.00
_cell.angle_gamma   90.00
#
_symmetry.space_group_name_H-M   'P 1'
#
loop_
_entity.id
_entity.type
_entity.pdbx_description
1 polymer ?
#
loop_
_entity_poly.entity_id
_entity_poly.type
_entity_poly.pdbx_seq_one_letter_code
_entity_poly.pdbx_strand_id
1 'polypeptide(L)'
;MWNSLWSNKVTIRGLAVPWGAIAAACLALVILALVLIGSGIHSSAAYAGVSRADAVGAQLTAKLDEQSKAVDATLKSQTDAVGAKATKLETDLAALRSELTAALDKQQKADAALRGDLDKAAAANSDLGAKLGKQQEETTALRAGLEKATAQGADLTTKLGKQQEETAALRTTLDKARAEQGDMATLLGKQRDTDAAIQTEARKLGEAVVRLTGARDRLQLEVLLLKASGRLLRSSLHLNSQNPGLAKRDLVTAMDALDAAKSLAAEEKLRAAIGEFYTTVAELRQSIDAQAYPITTLELLSDKVEELIGK
;
A
#
# COMPACT_ATOMS: atom_id res chain seq x y z
N MET A 1 -12.37 -28.99 -61.41
CA MET A 1 -13.15 -30.11 -61.99
C MET A 1 -14.33 -29.50 -62.74
N TRP A 2 -14.08 -29.21 -64.01
CA TRP A 2 -15.03 -28.66 -64.97
C TRP A 2 -15.10 -29.71 -66.09
N ASN A 3 -16.23 -30.39 -66.25
CA ASN A 3 -16.48 -31.18 -67.43
C ASN A 3 -17.98 -31.45 -67.54
N SER A 4 -18.60 -30.87 -68.58
CA SER A 4 -19.70 -31.42 -69.40
C SER A 4 -20.74 -30.36 -69.77
N LEU A 5 -20.41 -29.50 -70.73
CA LEU A 5 -21.41 -28.73 -71.49
C LEU A 5 -20.96 -28.62 -72.94
N TRP A 6 -20.86 -29.77 -73.62
CA TRP A 6 -20.80 -29.84 -75.08
C TRP A 6 -21.81 -30.89 -75.55
N SER A 7 -23.03 -30.46 -75.78
CA SER A 7 -24.01 -31.17 -76.61
C SER A 7 -24.73 -30.15 -77.45
N ASN A 8 -24.01 -29.56 -78.40
CA ASN A 8 -24.61 -28.81 -79.50
C ASN A 8 -24.77 -29.77 -80.69
N LYS A 9 -25.94 -30.40 -80.75
CA LYS A 9 -26.47 -30.95 -82.01
C LYS A 9 -26.77 -29.77 -82.93
N VAL A 10 -25.78 -29.37 -83.74
CA VAL A 10 -26.03 -28.52 -84.90
C VAL A 10 -26.84 -29.36 -85.88
N THR A 11 -28.16 -29.24 -85.78
CA THR A 11 -29.10 -29.86 -86.71
C THR A 11 -29.17 -28.93 -87.92
N ILE A 12 -28.30 -29.16 -88.91
CA ILE A 12 -28.42 -28.51 -90.22
C ILE A 12 -29.62 -29.16 -90.93
N ARG A 13 -30.82 -28.65 -90.62
CA ARG A 13 -32.03 -28.94 -91.40
C ARG A 13 -32.01 -28.02 -92.62
N GLY A 14 -32.07 -28.65 -93.79
CA GLY A 14 -32.37 -27.97 -95.04
C GLY A 14 -31.16 -27.81 -95.94
N LEU A 15 -30.76 -28.90 -96.58
CA LEU A 15 -30.52 -28.97 -98.02
C LEU A 15 -30.28 -30.46 -98.36
N ALA A 16 -31.35 -31.25 -98.37
CA ALA A 16 -31.32 -32.54 -99.04
C ALA A 16 -31.47 -32.26 -100.54
N VAL A 17 -30.36 -32.11 -101.25
CA VAL A 17 -30.36 -32.19 -102.72
C VAL A 17 -30.55 -33.67 -103.04
N PRO A 18 -31.69 -34.10 -103.63
CA PRO A 18 -31.89 -35.51 -103.91
C PRO A 18 -31.08 -35.83 -105.17
N TRP A 19 -29.82 -36.21 -104.98
CA TRP A 19 -28.98 -36.79 -106.04
C TRP A 19 -29.69 -37.99 -106.71
N GLY A 20 -30.58 -38.67 -105.99
CA GLY A 20 -31.45 -39.72 -106.54
C GLY A 20 -32.48 -39.25 -107.57
N ALA A 21 -32.97 -38.01 -107.51
CA ALA A 21 -33.92 -37.48 -108.50
C ALA A 21 -33.23 -37.10 -109.82
N ILE A 22 -31.97 -36.64 -109.75
CA ILE A 22 -31.15 -36.32 -110.92
C ILE A 22 -30.69 -37.61 -111.61
N ALA A 23 -30.28 -38.63 -110.84
CA ALA A 23 -29.93 -39.95 -111.37
C ALA A 23 -31.10 -40.67 -112.05
N ALA A 24 -32.32 -40.57 -111.49
CA ALA A 24 -33.52 -41.17 -112.08
C ALA A 24 -33.94 -40.50 -113.40
N ALA A 25 -33.78 -39.18 -113.51
CA ALA A 25 -34.07 -38.43 -114.75
C ALA A 25 -33.05 -38.76 -115.87
N CYS A 26 -31.76 -38.91 -115.54
CA CYS A 26 -30.74 -39.32 -116.51
C CYS A 26 -30.95 -40.76 -117.01
N LEU A 27 -31.34 -41.70 -116.13
CA LEU A 27 -31.57 -43.09 -116.52
C LEU A 27 -32.81 -43.24 -117.42
N ALA A 28 -33.89 -42.48 -117.15
CA ALA A 28 -35.09 -42.46 -117.97
C ALA A 28 -34.83 -41.90 -119.39
N LEU A 29 -33.97 -40.88 -119.51
CA LEU A 29 -33.58 -40.31 -120.81
C LEU A 29 -32.70 -41.25 -121.64
N VAL A 30 -31.80 -42.02 -121.01
CA VAL A 30 -30.99 -43.03 -121.69
C VAL A 30 -31.85 -44.20 -122.19
N ILE A 31 -32.85 -44.64 -121.41
CA ILE A 31 -33.78 -45.69 -121.82
C ILE A 31 -34.68 -45.22 -122.98
N LEU A 32 -35.13 -43.97 -122.96
CA LEU A 32 -35.92 -43.40 -124.05
C LEU A 32 -35.10 -43.25 -125.36
N ALA A 33 -33.81 -42.91 -125.25
CA ALA A 33 -32.89 -42.84 -126.38
C ALA A 33 -32.58 -44.24 -126.97
N LEU A 34 -32.44 -45.27 -126.13
CA LEU A 34 -32.21 -46.65 -126.58
C LEU A 34 -33.45 -47.27 -127.27
N VAL A 35 -34.66 -46.90 -126.85
CA VAL A 35 -35.90 -47.37 -127.49
C VAL A 35 -36.13 -46.69 -128.86
N LEU A 36 -35.68 -45.45 -129.03
CA LEU A 36 -35.84 -44.70 -130.29
C LEU A 36 -34.77 -45.03 -131.36
N ILE A 37 -33.59 -45.50 -130.94
CA ILE A 37 -32.54 -46.00 -131.87
C ILE A 37 -32.83 -47.46 -132.30
N GLY A 38 -33.77 -48.14 -131.61
CA GLY A 38 -34.01 -49.58 -131.71
C GLY A 38 -34.56 -50.12 -133.02
N SER A 39 -35.64 -49.60 -133.62
CA SER A 39 -36.24 -50.31 -134.76
C SER A 39 -37.21 -49.47 -135.61
N GLY A 40 -36.67 -48.69 -136.55
CA GLY A 40 -37.39 -48.21 -137.71
C GLY A 40 -36.90 -48.89 -139.00
N ILE A 41 -37.81 -49.63 -139.65
CA ILE A 41 -38.16 -49.54 -141.09
C ILE A 41 -37.23 -50.20 -142.13
N HIS A 42 -37.77 -51.17 -142.89
CA HIS A 42 -37.81 -51.15 -144.37
C HIS A 42 -39.30 -51.42 -144.72
N SER A 43 -40.09 -50.48 -145.24
CA SER A 43 -40.05 -50.05 -146.63
C SER A 43 -40.80 -48.71 -146.86
N SER A 44 -40.23 -47.91 -147.77
CA SER A 44 -40.80 -46.83 -148.59
C SER A 44 -41.45 -45.61 -147.92
N ALA A 45 -40.65 -44.55 -147.69
CA ALA A 45 -40.93 -43.17 -148.10
C ALA A 45 -39.84 -42.22 -147.57
N ALA A 46 -38.65 -42.30 -148.16
CA ALA A 46 -37.56 -41.35 -147.93
C ALA A 46 -38.00 -39.94 -148.36
N TYR A 47 -37.61 -38.93 -147.57
CA TYR A 47 -37.64 -37.46 -147.78
C TYR A 47 -38.51 -36.58 -146.86
N ALA A 48 -39.36 -37.10 -145.97
CA ALA A 48 -40.09 -36.26 -144.99
C ALA A 48 -39.85 -36.59 -143.50
N GLY A 49 -39.14 -37.68 -143.19
CA GLY A 49 -38.88 -38.12 -141.81
C GLY A 49 -37.65 -37.47 -141.13
N VAL A 50 -36.68 -37.00 -141.91
CA VAL A 50 -35.44 -36.36 -141.41
C VAL A 50 -35.74 -35.00 -140.76
N SER A 51 -36.67 -34.22 -141.31
CA SER A 51 -37.04 -32.90 -140.76
C SER A 51 -37.74 -32.98 -139.39
N ARG A 52 -38.46 -34.07 -139.09
CA ARG A 52 -39.05 -34.30 -137.77
C ARG A 52 -38.01 -34.74 -136.75
N ALA A 53 -37.04 -35.56 -137.13
CA ALA A 53 -35.93 -35.96 -136.26
C ALA A 53 -35.01 -34.74 -135.95
N ASP A 54 -34.73 -33.89 -136.94
CA ASP A 54 -33.99 -32.64 -136.75
C ASP A 54 -34.77 -31.62 -135.91
N ALA A 55 -36.09 -31.53 -136.05
CA ALA A 55 -36.94 -30.66 -135.23
C ALA A 55 -37.05 -31.14 -133.78
N VAL A 56 -37.14 -32.45 -133.56
CA VAL A 56 -37.12 -33.06 -132.22
C VAL A 56 -35.74 -32.94 -131.59
N GLY A 57 -34.67 -33.12 -132.38
CA GLY A 57 -33.29 -32.85 -131.98
C GLY A 57 -33.10 -31.41 -131.53
N ALA A 58 -33.52 -30.43 -132.34
CA ALA A 58 -33.47 -29.01 -132.00
C ALA A 58 -34.30 -28.66 -130.76
N GLN A 59 -35.48 -29.27 -130.56
CA GLN A 59 -36.27 -29.09 -129.33
C GLN A 59 -35.57 -29.69 -128.10
N LEU A 60 -34.93 -30.85 -128.23
CA LEU A 60 -34.16 -31.47 -127.16
C LEU A 60 -32.93 -30.63 -126.81
N THR A 61 -32.22 -30.10 -127.81
CA THR A 61 -31.08 -29.21 -127.58
C THR A 61 -31.51 -27.91 -126.93
N ALA A 62 -32.63 -27.31 -127.37
CA ALA A 62 -33.18 -26.10 -126.77
C ALA A 62 -33.64 -26.32 -125.32
N LYS A 63 -34.32 -27.44 -125.03
CA LYS A 63 -34.70 -27.81 -123.66
C LYS A 63 -33.50 -28.12 -122.78
N LEU A 64 -32.48 -28.78 -123.32
CA LEU A 64 -31.23 -29.07 -122.59
C LEU A 64 -30.47 -27.77 -122.29
N ASP A 65 -30.43 -26.82 -123.22
CA ASP A 65 -29.79 -25.52 -123.05
C ASP A 65 -30.58 -24.64 -122.06
N GLU A 66 -31.91 -24.68 -122.10
CA GLU A 66 -32.79 -24.04 -121.12
C GLU A 66 -32.64 -24.66 -119.72
N GLN A 67 -32.56 -26.00 -119.63
CA GLN A 67 -32.27 -26.71 -118.39
C GLN A 67 -30.87 -26.39 -117.86
N SER A 68 -29.84 -26.34 -118.73
CA SER A 68 -28.47 -25.97 -118.36
C SER A 68 -28.44 -24.55 -117.81
N LYS A 69 -29.05 -23.59 -118.50
CA LYS A 69 -29.14 -22.19 -118.05
C LYS A 69 -29.90 -22.05 -116.73
N ALA A 70 -30.98 -22.80 -116.54
CA ALA A 70 -31.72 -22.81 -115.29
C ALA A 70 -30.91 -23.42 -114.13
N VAL A 71 -30.18 -24.51 -114.39
CA VAL A 71 -29.27 -25.13 -113.42
C VAL A 71 -28.12 -24.19 -113.08
N ASP A 72 -27.47 -23.57 -114.07
CA ASP A 72 -26.38 -22.61 -113.87
C ASP A 72 -26.85 -21.38 -113.08
N ALA A 73 -28.03 -20.84 -113.42
CA ALA A 73 -28.63 -19.73 -112.68
C ALA A 73 -28.98 -20.12 -111.24
N THR A 74 -29.47 -21.34 -111.01
CA THR A 74 -29.80 -21.86 -109.67
C THR A 74 -28.54 -22.11 -108.86
N LEU A 75 -27.52 -22.76 -109.43
CA LEU A 75 -26.23 -23.01 -108.80
C LEU A 75 -25.53 -21.70 -108.48
N LYS A 76 -25.58 -20.71 -109.38
CA LYS A 76 -25.03 -19.37 -109.14
C LYS A 76 -25.75 -18.67 -107.99
N SER A 77 -27.09 -18.64 -107.98
CA SER A 77 -27.83 -18.00 -106.88
C SER A 77 -27.60 -18.72 -105.54
N GLN A 78 -27.50 -20.05 -105.54
CA GLN A 78 -27.15 -20.82 -104.35
C GLN A 78 -25.72 -20.55 -103.89
N THR A 79 -24.76 -20.45 -104.82
CA THR A 79 -23.36 -20.13 -104.52
C THR A 79 -23.24 -18.73 -103.94
N ASP A 80 -23.91 -17.74 -104.53
CA ASP A 80 -23.92 -16.36 -104.04
C ASP A 80 -24.59 -16.28 -102.65
N ALA A 81 -25.69 -17.00 -102.42
CA ALA A 81 -26.36 -17.07 -101.13
C ALA A 81 -25.52 -17.78 -100.05
N VAL A 82 -24.81 -18.85 -100.41
CA VAL A 82 -23.87 -19.53 -99.51
C VAL A 82 -22.67 -18.65 -99.23
N GLY A 83 -22.12 -17.96 -100.24
CA GLY A 83 -21.04 -17.00 -100.09
C GLY A 83 -21.41 -15.86 -99.14
N ALA A 84 -22.61 -15.28 -99.30
CA ALA A 84 -23.13 -14.26 -98.40
C ALA A 84 -23.35 -14.76 -96.96
N LYS A 85 -23.76 -16.03 -96.78
CA LYS A 85 -23.85 -16.66 -95.45
C LYS A 85 -22.46 -16.88 -94.84
N ALA A 86 -21.48 -17.31 -95.62
CA ALA A 86 -20.11 -17.52 -95.17
C ALA A 86 -19.47 -16.21 -94.71
N THR A 87 -19.58 -15.13 -95.49
CA THR A 87 -19.05 -13.81 -95.11
C THR A 87 -19.76 -13.25 -93.87
N LYS A 88 -21.07 -13.46 -93.74
CA LYS A 88 -21.80 -13.09 -92.52
C LYS A 88 -21.30 -13.88 -91.30
N LEU A 89 -21.14 -15.20 -91.42
CA LEU A 89 -20.63 -16.04 -90.33
C LEU A 89 -19.20 -15.67 -89.93
N GLU A 90 -18.34 -15.35 -90.89
CA GLU A 90 -16.98 -14.88 -90.62
C GLU A 90 -16.98 -13.55 -89.85
N THR A 91 -17.87 -12.63 -90.23
CA THR A 91 -18.04 -11.34 -89.54
C THR A 91 -18.56 -11.53 -88.12
N ASP A 92 -19.58 -12.37 -87.93
CA ASP A 92 -20.14 -12.70 -86.61
C ASP A 92 -19.09 -13.40 -85.72
N LEU A 93 -18.28 -14.30 -86.29
CA LEU A 93 -17.17 -14.95 -85.58
C LEU A 93 -16.09 -13.97 -85.15
N ALA A 94 -15.74 -13.01 -86.02
CA ALA A 94 -14.79 -11.96 -85.69
C ALA A 94 -15.33 -11.05 -84.57
N ALA A 95 -16.61 -10.67 -84.62
CA ALA A 95 -17.27 -9.90 -83.59
C ALA A 95 -17.28 -10.65 -82.24
N LEU A 96 -17.72 -11.91 -82.22
CA LEU A 96 -17.73 -12.75 -81.02
C LEU A 96 -16.33 -12.94 -80.42
N ARG A 97 -15.30 -13.11 -81.26
CA ARG A 97 -13.91 -13.19 -80.79
C ARG A 97 -13.46 -11.88 -80.13
N SER A 98 -13.80 -10.74 -80.73
CA SER A 98 -13.50 -9.43 -80.16
C SER A 98 -14.22 -9.21 -78.82
N GLU A 99 -15.51 -9.53 -78.74
CA GLU A 99 -16.30 -9.43 -77.52
C GLU A 99 -15.77 -10.34 -76.41
N LEU A 100 -15.45 -11.60 -76.74
CA LEU A 100 -14.90 -12.55 -75.78
C LEU A 100 -13.55 -12.08 -75.23
N THR A 101 -12.69 -11.53 -76.09
CA THR A 101 -11.39 -10.98 -75.68
C THR A 101 -11.57 -9.79 -74.74
N ALA A 102 -12.46 -8.85 -75.08
CA ALA A 102 -12.77 -7.70 -74.22
C ALA A 102 -13.36 -8.12 -72.87
N ALA A 103 -14.23 -9.14 -72.86
CA ALA A 103 -14.81 -9.69 -71.62
C ALA A 103 -13.74 -10.36 -70.74
N LEU A 104 -12.83 -11.14 -71.34
CA LEU A 104 -11.69 -11.74 -70.65
C LEU A 104 -10.77 -10.69 -70.04
N ASP A 105 -10.41 -9.66 -70.79
CA ASP A 105 -9.56 -8.56 -70.29
C ASP A 105 -10.23 -7.82 -69.12
N LYS A 106 -11.54 -7.56 -69.21
CA LYS A 106 -12.29 -6.92 -68.13
C LYS A 106 -12.32 -7.81 -66.88
N GLN A 107 -12.52 -9.12 -67.06
CA GLN A 107 -12.55 -10.07 -65.96
C GLN A 107 -11.17 -10.21 -65.30
N GLN A 108 -10.09 -10.29 -66.08
CA GLN A 108 -8.72 -10.33 -65.55
C GLN A 108 -8.37 -9.08 -64.75
N LYS A 109 -8.78 -7.89 -65.22
CA LYS A 109 -8.59 -6.63 -64.48
C LYS A 109 -9.38 -6.62 -63.17
N ALA A 110 -10.61 -7.12 -63.17
CA ALA A 110 -11.43 -7.24 -61.96
C ALA A 110 -10.80 -8.22 -60.95
N ASP A 111 -10.33 -9.38 -61.41
CA ASP A 111 -9.66 -10.38 -60.56
C ASP A 111 -8.36 -9.82 -59.96
N ALA A 112 -7.59 -9.05 -60.75
CA ALA A 112 -6.38 -8.38 -60.26
C ALA A 112 -6.69 -7.32 -59.20
N ALA A 113 -7.77 -6.54 -59.37
CA ALA A 113 -8.22 -5.55 -58.40
C ALA A 113 -8.68 -6.24 -57.09
N LEU A 114 -9.49 -7.29 -57.18
CA LEU A 114 -9.95 -8.06 -56.03
C LEU A 114 -8.80 -8.71 -55.26
N ARG A 115 -7.79 -9.24 -55.96
CA ARG A 115 -6.57 -9.73 -55.31
C ARG A 115 -5.84 -8.61 -54.55
N GLY A 116 -5.69 -7.44 -55.17
CA GLY A 116 -5.07 -6.30 -54.51
C GLY A 116 -5.81 -5.84 -53.25
N ASP A 117 -7.15 -5.88 -53.27
CA ASP A 117 -7.96 -5.54 -52.09
C ASP A 117 -7.90 -6.63 -51.01
N LEU A 118 -7.85 -7.91 -51.41
CA LEU A 118 -7.65 -9.03 -50.48
C LEU A 118 -6.29 -8.91 -49.76
N ASP A 119 -5.22 -8.60 -50.49
CA ASP A 119 -3.87 -8.45 -49.93
C ASP A 119 -3.81 -7.27 -48.96
N LYS A 120 -4.44 -6.14 -49.29
CA LYS A 120 -4.57 -4.98 -48.37
C LYS A 120 -5.36 -5.35 -47.11
N ALA A 121 -6.46 -6.08 -47.26
CA ALA A 121 -7.27 -6.52 -46.13
C ALA A 121 -6.49 -7.48 -45.22
N ALA A 122 -5.72 -8.41 -45.81
CA ALA A 122 -4.87 -9.33 -45.07
C ALA A 122 -3.77 -8.58 -44.30
N ALA A 123 -3.11 -7.59 -44.93
CA ALA A 123 -2.12 -6.74 -44.29
C ALA A 123 -2.72 -5.94 -43.11
N ALA A 124 -3.89 -5.31 -43.32
CA ALA A 124 -4.59 -4.58 -42.27
C ALA A 124 -4.99 -5.49 -41.09
N ASN A 125 -5.43 -6.72 -41.37
CA ASN A 125 -5.79 -7.68 -40.34
C ASN A 125 -4.56 -8.15 -39.54
N SER A 126 -3.41 -8.33 -40.21
CA SER A 126 -2.14 -8.62 -39.54
C SER A 126 -1.70 -7.48 -38.61
N ASP A 127 -1.80 -6.24 -39.06
CA ASP A 127 -1.49 -5.05 -38.26
C ASP A 127 -2.42 -4.92 -37.04
N LEU A 128 -3.72 -5.17 -37.20
CA LEU A 128 -4.68 -5.18 -36.10
C LEU A 128 -4.37 -6.30 -35.10
N GLY A 129 -4.02 -7.49 -35.57
CA GLY A 129 -3.59 -8.61 -34.72
C GLY A 129 -2.36 -8.25 -33.88
N ALA A 130 -1.36 -7.60 -34.48
CA ALA A 130 -0.16 -7.14 -33.78
C ALA A 130 -0.49 -6.06 -32.72
N LYS A 131 -1.37 -5.11 -33.03
CA LYS A 131 -1.82 -4.08 -32.08
C LYS A 131 -2.60 -4.69 -30.91
N LEU A 132 -3.48 -5.64 -31.18
CA LEU A 132 -4.26 -6.34 -30.16
C LEU A 132 -3.34 -7.15 -29.23
N GLY A 133 -2.33 -7.82 -29.78
CA GLY A 133 -1.29 -8.50 -28.99
C GLY A 133 -0.59 -7.56 -28.01
N LYS A 134 -0.11 -6.40 -28.49
CA LYS A 134 0.53 -5.38 -27.63
C LYS A 134 -0.40 -4.86 -26.53
N GLN A 135 -1.67 -4.57 -26.85
CA GLN A 135 -2.63 -4.12 -25.85
C GLN A 135 -2.92 -5.19 -24.78
N GLN A 136 -2.89 -6.46 -25.15
CA GLN A 136 -3.08 -7.57 -24.21
C GLN A 136 -1.88 -7.73 -23.27
N GLU A 137 -0.66 -7.54 -23.78
CA GLU A 137 0.57 -7.48 -22.96
C GLU A 137 0.52 -6.31 -21.97
N GLU A 138 0.19 -5.10 -22.44
CA GLU A 138 0.04 -3.90 -21.60
C GLU A 138 -1.02 -4.10 -20.51
N THR A 139 -2.18 -4.67 -20.86
CA THR A 139 -3.26 -4.97 -19.90
C THR A 139 -2.79 -5.97 -18.84
N THR A 140 -2.01 -6.98 -19.23
CA THR A 140 -1.45 -7.97 -18.32
C THR A 140 -0.44 -7.32 -17.36
N ALA A 141 0.43 -6.46 -17.86
CA ALA A 141 1.40 -5.73 -17.05
C ALA A 141 0.70 -4.78 -16.05
N LEU A 142 -0.35 -4.07 -16.49
CA LEU A 142 -1.14 -3.20 -15.61
C LEU A 142 -1.86 -3.98 -14.50
N ARG A 143 -2.42 -5.15 -14.81
CA ARG A 143 -3.03 -6.03 -13.80
C ARG A 143 -2.01 -6.48 -12.74
N ALA A 144 -0.83 -6.94 -13.18
CA ALA A 144 0.24 -7.31 -12.26
C ALA A 144 0.71 -6.12 -11.39
N GLY A 145 0.78 -4.92 -11.98
CA GLY A 145 1.08 -3.68 -11.25
C GLY A 145 0.02 -3.36 -10.19
N LEU A 146 -1.27 -3.50 -10.53
CA LEU A 146 -2.39 -3.26 -9.61
C LEU A 146 -2.41 -4.26 -8.46
N GLU A 147 -2.19 -5.55 -8.73
CA GLU A 147 -2.08 -6.59 -7.71
C GLU A 147 -0.94 -6.30 -6.73
N LYS A 148 0.24 -5.92 -7.24
CA LYS A 148 1.39 -5.52 -6.42
C LYS A 148 1.07 -4.30 -5.55
N ALA A 149 0.46 -3.26 -6.12
CA ALA A 149 0.06 -2.06 -5.38
C ALA A 149 -0.96 -2.38 -4.28
N THR A 150 -1.91 -3.27 -4.57
CA THR A 150 -2.92 -3.72 -3.61
C THR A 150 -2.29 -4.48 -2.44
N ALA A 151 -1.35 -5.38 -2.73
CA ALA A 151 -0.60 -6.12 -1.70
C ALA A 151 0.24 -5.18 -0.82
N GLN A 152 0.88 -4.17 -1.40
CA GLN A 152 1.60 -3.13 -0.65
C GLN A 152 0.67 -2.31 0.24
N GLY A 153 -0.52 -1.94 -0.27
CA GLY A 153 -1.54 -1.24 0.53
C GLY A 153 -2.02 -2.04 1.74
N ALA A 154 -2.22 -3.36 1.56
CA ALA A 154 -2.59 -4.26 2.64
C ALA A 154 -1.49 -4.36 3.72
N ASP A 155 -0.22 -4.53 3.31
CA ASP A 155 0.92 -4.57 4.24
C ASP A 155 1.06 -3.26 5.04
N LEU A 156 0.94 -2.11 4.38
CA LEU A 156 0.97 -0.81 5.05
C LEU A 156 -0.18 -0.64 6.04
N THR A 157 -1.38 -1.10 5.69
CA THR A 157 -2.55 -1.07 6.59
C THR A 157 -2.30 -1.92 7.83
N THR A 158 -1.75 -3.13 7.69
CA THR A 158 -1.38 -3.99 8.82
C THR A 158 -0.31 -3.34 9.70
N LYS A 159 0.73 -2.74 9.10
CA LYS A 159 1.78 -2.03 9.85
C LYS A 159 1.24 -0.84 10.63
N LEU A 160 0.35 -0.06 10.01
CA LEU A 160 -0.31 1.07 10.66
C LEU A 160 -1.15 0.63 11.86
N GLY A 161 -1.92 -0.47 11.70
CA GLY A 161 -2.69 -1.04 12.80
C GLY A 161 -1.82 -1.42 14.01
N LYS A 162 -0.71 -2.12 13.78
CA LYS A 162 0.25 -2.47 14.85
C LYS A 162 0.83 -1.24 15.54
N GLN A 163 1.22 -0.21 14.79
CA GLN A 163 1.74 1.03 15.38
C GLN A 163 0.69 1.77 16.21
N GLN A 164 -0.58 1.74 15.82
CA GLN A 164 -1.68 2.32 16.60
C GLN A 164 -1.89 1.57 17.92
N GLU A 165 -1.84 0.23 17.90
CA GLU A 165 -1.91 -0.60 19.11
C GLU A 165 -0.74 -0.33 20.06
N GLU A 166 0.50 -0.27 19.56
CA GLU A 166 1.68 0.07 20.34
C GLU A 166 1.57 1.48 20.96
N THR A 167 1.09 2.45 20.18
CA THR A 167 0.88 3.83 20.67
C THR A 167 -0.17 3.87 21.78
N ALA A 168 -1.26 3.10 21.67
CA ALA A 168 -2.27 3.00 22.71
C ALA A 168 -1.70 2.38 24.00
N ALA A 169 -0.92 1.29 23.88
CA ALA A 169 -0.28 0.64 25.01
C ALA A 169 0.74 1.55 25.74
N LEU A 170 1.53 2.30 24.98
CA LEU A 170 2.47 3.30 25.52
C LEU A 170 1.73 4.42 26.27
N ARG A 171 0.59 4.88 25.73
CA ARG A 171 -0.24 5.90 26.38
C ARG A 171 -0.79 5.41 27.72
N THR A 172 -1.31 4.19 27.78
CA THR A 172 -1.76 3.59 29.06
C THR A 172 -0.63 3.48 30.06
N THR A 173 0.57 3.08 29.62
CA THR A 173 1.74 2.97 30.48
C THR A 173 2.17 4.34 31.03
N LEU A 174 2.15 5.37 30.18
CA LEU A 174 2.46 6.75 30.58
C LEU A 174 1.46 7.29 31.61
N ASP A 175 0.17 7.03 31.41
CA ASP A 175 -0.87 7.47 32.34
C ASP A 175 -0.74 6.78 33.71
N LYS A 176 -0.39 5.48 33.73
CA LYS A 176 -0.07 4.76 34.96
C LYS A 176 1.14 5.34 35.68
N ALA A 177 2.24 5.61 34.97
CA ALA A 177 3.44 6.20 35.55
C ALA A 177 3.18 7.59 36.15
N ARG A 178 2.32 8.39 35.50
CA ARG A 178 1.89 9.71 36.02
C ARG A 178 1.07 9.58 37.31
N ALA A 179 0.19 8.59 37.39
CA ALA A 179 -0.56 8.32 38.62
C ALA A 179 0.37 7.94 39.77
N GLU A 180 1.31 7.02 39.54
CA GLU A 180 2.31 6.61 40.53
C GLU A 180 3.19 7.79 40.98
N GLN A 181 3.56 8.68 40.06
CA GLN A 181 4.29 9.91 40.39
C GLN A 181 3.46 10.85 41.30
N GLY A 182 2.16 10.97 41.05
CA GLY A 182 1.24 11.74 41.90
C GLY A 182 1.10 11.17 43.31
N ASP A 183 1.02 9.85 43.42
CA ASP A 183 0.98 9.15 44.71
C ASP A 183 2.27 9.37 45.50
N MET A 184 3.43 9.25 44.84
CA MET A 184 4.73 9.50 45.47
C MET A 184 4.89 10.95 45.92
N ALA A 185 4.43 11.92 45.14
CA ALA A 185 4.43 13.32 45.54
C ALA A 185 3.57 13.55 46.79
N THR A 186 2.43 12.88 46.89
CA THR A 186 1.54 12.94 48.06
C THR A 186 2.19 12.33 49.30
N LEU A 187 2.86 11.18 49.16
CA LEU A 187 3.60 10.54 50.26
C LEU A 187 4.75 11.41 50.76
N LEU A 188 5.53 12.00 49.84
CA LEU A 188 6.60 12.94 50.20
C LEU A 188 6.08 14.18 50.92
N GLY A 189 4.90 14.69 50.53
CA GLY A 189 4.21 15.76 51.24
C GLY A 189 3.91 15.39 52.70
N LYS A 190 3.24 14.24 52.91
CA LYS A 190 2.92 13.73 54.25
C LYS A 190 4.17 13.50 55.11
N GLN A 191 5.25 13.01 54.50
CA GLN A 191 6.50 12.77 55.20
C GLN A 191 7.13 14.10 55.67
N ARG A 192 7.15 15.13 54.81
CA ARG A 192 7.64 16.47 55.18
C ARG A 192 6.83 17.09 56.32
N ASP A 193 5.51 16.96 56.29
CA ASP A 193 4.65 17.47 57.37
C ASP A 193 4.94 16.76 58.69
N THR A 194 5.17 15.44 58.64
CA THR A 194 5.56 14.64 59.80
C THR A 194 6.92 15.06 60.35
N ASP A 195 7.91 15.26 59.47
CA ASP A 195 9.25 15.73 59.86
C ASP A 195 9.19 17.12 60.52
N ALA A 196 8.37 18.04 59.98
CA ALA A 196 8.17 19.37 60.56
C ALA A 196 7.52 19.31 61.95
N ALA A 197 6.55 18.41 62.14
CA ALA A 197 5.93 18.17 63.43
C ALA A 197 6.94 17.59 64.45
N ILE A 198 7.75 16.61 64.04
CA ILE A 198 8.80 16.02 64.88
C ILE A 198 9.84 17.08 65.28
N GLN A 199 10.28 17.93 64.35
CA GLN A 199 11.23 19.01 64.67
C GLN A 199 10.65 20.01 65.68
N THR A 200 9.36 20.31 65.57
CA THR A 200 8.67 21.19 66.52
C THR A 200 8.64 20.59 67.93
N GLU A 201 8.31 19.31 68.05
CA GLU A 201 8.31 18.60 69.34
C GLU A 201 9.72 18.44 69.92
N ALA A 202 10.71 18.12 69.08
CA ALA A 202 12.11 18.05 69.50
C ALA A 202 12.60 19.38 70.09
N ARG A 203 12.19 20.51 69.49
CA ARG A 203 12.50 21.85 70.03
C ARG A 203 11.85 22.08 71.38
N LYS A 204 10.56 21.77 71.54
CA LYS A 204 9.85 21.89 72.83
C LYS A 204 10.51 21.05 73.92
N LEU A 205 10.87 19.81 73.60
CA LEU A 205 11.58 18.93 74.52
C LEU A 205 12.97 19.48 74.88
N GLY A 206 13.71 20.01 73.91
CA GLY A 206 14.99 20.68 74.15
C GLY A 206 14.86 21.86 75.13
N GLU A 207 13.87 22.72 74.92
CA GLU A 207 13.58 23.85 75.83
C GLU A 207 13.18 23.36 77.23
N ALA A 208 12.38 22.29 77.33
CA ALA A 208 11.99 21.69 78.60
C ALA A 208 13.19 21.11 79.37
N VAL A 209 14.11 20.42 78.68
CA VAL A 209 15.33 19.87 79.29
C VAL A 209 16.22 20.98 79.85
N VAL A 210 16.39 22.08 79.12
CA VAL A 210 17.16 23.24 79.62
C VAL A 210 16.52 23.81 80.89
N ARG A 211 15.19 23.99 80.91
CA ARG A 211 14.47 24.48 82.10
C ARG A 211 14.63 23.54 83.29
N LEU A 212 14.47 22.23 83.08
CA LEU A 212 14.61 21.23 84.15
C LEU A 212 16.04 21.13 84.67
N THR A 213 17.03 21.27 83.79
CA THR A 213 18.45 21.29 84.18
C THR A 213 18.72 22.51 85.07
N GLY A 214 18.28 23.70 84.67
CA GLY A 214 18.41 24.90 85.50
C GLY A 214 17.68 24.79 86.85
N ALA A 215 16.48 24.20 86.88
CA ALA A 215 15.74 23.96 88.12
C ALA A 215 16.45 22.96 89.04
N ARG A 216 17.02 21.89 88.47
CA ARG A 216 17.84 20.92 89.21
C ARG A 216 19.06 21.60 89.84
N ASP A 217 19.80 22.39 89.06
CA ASP A 217 21.02 23.05 89.54
C ASP A 217 20.70 24.04 90.67
N ARG A 218 19.59 24.79 90.57
CA ARG A 218 19.08 25.65 91.64
C ARG A 218 18.74 24.86 92.91
N LEU A 219 17.99 23.77 92.81
CA LEU A 219 17.65 22.94 93.98
C LEU A 219 18.89 22.30 94.61
N GLN A 220 19.85 21.86 93.80
CA GLN A 220 21.12 21.32 94.31
C GLN A 220 21.92 22.40 95.06
N LEU A 221 21.92 23.64 94.56
CA LEU A 221 22.52 24.77 95.24
C LEU A 221 21.87 25.03 96.61
N GLU A 222 20.54 25.10 96.67
CA GLU A 222 19.78 25.28 97.92
C GLU A 222 20.09 24.17 98.93
N VAL A 223 20.13 22.91 98.51
CA VAL A 223 20.48 21.77 99.36
C VAL A 223 21.90 21.89 99.93
N LEU A 224 22.87 22.34 99.14
CA LEU A 224 24.24 22.51 99.60
C LEU A 224 24.38 23.68 100.58
N LEU A 225 23.68 24.78 100.35
CA LEU A 225 23.63 25.92 101.29
C LEU A 225 22.98 25.51 102.61
N LEU A 226 21.85 24.81 102.57
CA LEU A 226 21.20 24.26 103.78
C LEU A 226 22.12 23.28 104.52
N LYS A 227 22.85 22.42 103.79
CA LYS A 227 23.83 21.52 104.38
C LYS A 227 24.97 22.26 105.07
N ALA A 228 25.46 23.36 104.47
CA ALA A 228 26.48 24.22 105.06
C ALA A 228 25.96 24.90 106.34
N SER A 229 24.77 25.50 106.31
CA SER A 229 24.14 26.11 107.50
C SER A 229 23.96 25.07 108.63
N GLY A 230 23.39 23.90 108.33
CA GLY A 230 23.22 22.85 109.33
C GLY A 230 24.54 22.31 109.91
N ARG A 231 25.67 22.45 109.21
CA ARG A 231 27.01 22.13 109.74
C ARG A 231 27.57 23.27 110.59
N LEU A 232 27.35 24.52 110.21
CA LEU A 232 27.74 25.69 111.01
C LEU A 232 27.01 25.72 112.36
N LEU A 233 25.70 25.46 112.37
CA LEU A 233 24.91 25.35 113.60
C LEU A 233 25.43 24.23 114.51
N ARG A 234 25.76 23.06 113.97
CA ARG A 234 26.38 21.96 114.73
C ARG A 234 27.76 22.33 115.28
N SER A 235 28.57 23.03 114.49
CA SER A 235 29.86 23.55 114.97
C SER A 235 29.67 24.50 116.15
N SER A 236 28.67 25.38 116.12
CA SER A 236 28.32 26.26 117.24
C SER A 236 27.96 25.48 118.51
N LEU A 237 27.11 24.47 118.38
CA LEU A 237 26.77 23.57 119.50
C LEU A 237 28.00 22.83 120.07
N HIS A 238 28.92 22.40 119.21
CA HIS A 238 30.17 21.77 119.63
C HIS A 238 31.12 22.73 120.33
N LEU A 239 31.21 23.99 119.90
CA LEU A 239 31.98 25.00 120.62
C LEU A 239 31.37 25.32 121.99
N ASN A 240 30.04 25.42 122.07
CA ASN A 240 29.34 25.65 123.32
C ASN A 240 29.51 24.49 124.31
N SER A 241 29.62 23.25 123.81
CA SER A 241 29.94 22.05 124.61
C SER A 241 31.45 21.81 124.82
N GLN A 242 32.30 22.81 124.53
CA GLN A 242 33.76 22.76 124.68
C GLN A 242 34.45 21.62 123.91
N ASN A 243 33.91 21.24 122.75
CA ASN A 243 34.47 20.23 121.86
C ASN A 243 34.98 20.84 120.53
N PRO A 244 36.16 21.48 120.53
CA PRO A 244 36.69 22.17 119.34
C PRO A 244 37.06 21.21 118.20
N GLY A 245 37.37 19.94 118.51
CA GLY A 245 37.70 18.93 117.48
C GLY A 245 36.51 18.61 116.58
N LEU A 246 35.33 18.39 117.18
CA LEU A 246 34.10 18.17 116.42
C LEU A 246 33.64 19.43 115.69
N ALA A 247 33.78 20.61 116.31
CA ALA A 247 33.49 21.89 115.67
C ALA A 247 34.31 22.08 114.39
N LYS A 248 35.64 21.87 114.43
CA LYS A 248 36.51 21.97 113.25
C LYS A 248 36.10 21.01 112.13
N ARG A 249 35.72 19.78 112.47
CA ARG A 249 35.27 18.79 111.48
C ARG A 249 33.98 19.23 110.78
N ASP A 250 33.04 19.78 111.53
CA ASP A 250 31.80 20.30 110.95
C ASP A 250 32.05 21.56 110.10
N LEU A 251 32.98 22.45 110.49
CA LEU A 251 33.39 23.58 109.65
C LEU A 251 34.04 23.14 108.33
N VAL A 252 34.91 22.13 108.34
CA VAL A 252 35.47 21.56 107.11
C VAL A 252 34.36 21.04 106.20
N THR A 253 33.40 20.30 106.78
CA THR A 253 32.25 19.78 106.00
C THR A 253 31.35 20.90 105.48
N ALA A 254 31.24 22.02 106.20
CA ALA A 254 30.52 23.21 105.72
C ALA A 254 31.27 23.86 104.55
N MET A 255 32.59 24.01 104.65
CA MET A 255 33.44 24.55 103.60
C MET A 255 33.37 23.69 102.32
N ASP A 256 33.41 22.36 102.43
CA ASP A 256 33.26 21.45 101.27
C ASP A 256 31.90 21.62 100.59
N ALA A 257 30.83 21.82 101.38
CA ALA A 257 29.49 22.07 100.83
C ALA A 257 29.40 23.44 100.14
N LEU A 258 30.08 24.46 100.66
CA LEU A 258 30.13 25.80 100.07
C LEU A 258 30.95 25.84 98.78
N ASP A 259 32.05 25.10 98.71
CA ASP A 259 32.85 25.00 97.48
C ASP A 259 32.04 24.30 96.36
N ALA A 260 31.36 23.20 96.70
CA ALA A 260 30.41 22.55 95.79
C ALA A 260 29.27 23.51 95.38
N ALA A 261 28.72 24.29 96.31
CA ALA A 261 27.67 25.28 96.01
C ALA A 261 28.19 26.36 95.05
N LYS A 262 29.41 26.86 95.26
CA LYS A 262 30.05 27.86 94.40
C LYS A 262 30.19 27.38 92.95
N SER A 263 30.48 26.09 92.75
CA SER A 263 30.59 25.48 91.42
C SER A 263 29.25 25.39 90.66
N LEU A 264 28.13 25.31 91.39
CA LEU A 264 26.78 25.23 90.83
C LEU A 264 26.09 26.60 90.69
N ALA A 265 26.61 27.64 91.35
CA ALA A 265 26.06 28.98 91.23
C ALA A 265 26.25 29.50 89.79
N ALA A 266 25.13 29.65 89.07
CA ALA A 266 25.12 30.18 87.72
C ALA A 266 25.37 31.70 87.68
N GLU A 267 24.87 32.42 88.69
CA GLU A 267 25.05 33.87 88.79
C GLU A 267 26.39 34.22 89.42
N GLU A 268 27.17 35.06 88.74
CA GLU A 268 28.49 35.48 89.21
C GLU A 268 28.43 36.20 90.56
N LYS A 269 27.36 36.97 90.81
CA LYS A 269 27.13 37.64 92.11
C LYS A 269 26.93 36.64 93.25
N LEU A 270 26.12 35.60 93.01
CA LEU A 270 25.86 34.56 93.99
C LEU A 270 27.13 33.73 94.24
N ARG A 271 27.87 33.40 93.17
CA ARG A 271 29.18 32.74 93.25
C ARG A 271 30.18 33.54 94.07
N ALA A 272 30.23 34.86 93.88
CA ALA A 272 31.07 35.76 94.67
C ALA A 272 30.65 35.78 96.14
N ALA A 273 29.35 35.91 96.43
CA ALA A 273 28.83 35.92 97.80
C ALA A 273 29.08 34.61 98.56
N ILE A 274 28.94 33.46 97.89
CA ILE A 274 29.33 32.14 98.44
C ILE A 274 30.83 32.08 98.68
N GLY A 275 31.65 32.65 97.78
CA GLY A 275 33.11 32.73 97.94
C GLY A 275 33.55 33.58 99.13
N GLU A 276 32.90 34.72 99.37
CA GLU A 276 33.12 35.52 100.57
C GLU A 276 32.73 34.74 101.82
N PHE A 277 31.57 34.09 101.78
CA PHE A 277 31.07 33.28 102.89
C PHE A 277 32.02 32.14 103.26
N TYR A 278 32.55 31.43 102.25
CA TYR A 278 33.59 30.42 102.42
C TYR A 278 34.82 30.97 103.15
N THR A 279 35.26 32.17 102.77
CA THR A 279 36.44 32.83 103.36
C THR A 279 36.22 33.12 104.84
N THR A 280 35.04 33.65 105.20
CA THR A 280 34.70 33.91 106.61
C THR A 280 34.61 32.63 107.45
N VAL A 281 34.09 31.53 106.90
CA VAL A 281 34.09 30.22 107.57
C VAL A 281 35.51 29.69 107.76
N ALA A 282 36.40 29.91 106.80
CA ALA A 282 37.81 29.53 106.90
C ALA A 282 38.55 30.31 108.00
N GLU A 283 38.30 31.62 108.10
CA GLU A 283 38.82 32.50 109.15
C GLU A 283 38.32 32.05 110.54
N LEU A 284 37.03 31.73 110.67
CA LEU A 284 36.46 31.18 111.90
C LEU A 284 37.13 29.86 112.31
N ARG A 285 37.41 28.97 111.35
CA ARG A 285 38.15 27.74 111.64
C ARG A 285 39.53 28.03 112.21
N GLN A 286 40.25 29.00 111.63
CA GLN A 286 41.56 29.44 112.12
C GLN A 286 41.47 30.10 113.50
N SER A 287 40.39 30.83 113.81
CA SER A 287 40.22 31.45 115.13
C SER A 287 40.01 30.41 116.24
N ILE A 288 39.35 29.29 115.92
CA ILE A 288 39.22 28.15 116.85
C ILE A 288 40.59 27.48 117.06
N ASP A 289 41.46 27.42 116.05
CA ASP A 289 42.86 26.99 116.23
C ASP A 289 43.62 27.92 117.19
N ALA A 290 43.30 29.22 117.16
CA ALA A 290 43.86 30.24 118.04
C ALA A 290 43.17 30.36 119.43
N GLN A 291 42.22 29.47 119.76
CA GLN A 291 41.43 29.49 121.01
C GLN A 291 40.61 30.78 121.24
N ALA A 292 40.38 31.57 120.19
CA ALA A 292 39.44 32.69 120.21
C ALA A 292 38.08 32.13 119.79
N TYR A 293 37.21 31.83 120.75
CA TYR A 293 35.89 31.20 120.55
C TYR A 293 34.82 32.24 120.16
N PRO A 294 34.60 32.58 118.88
CA PRO A 294 33.79 33.73 118.49
C PRO A 294 32.39 33.23 118.14
N ILE A 295 31.62 32.89 119.17
CA ILE A 295 30.27 32.30 119.02
C ILE A 295 29.34 33.25 118.23
N THR A 296 29.48 34.57 118.43
CA THR A 296 28.72 35.60 117.70
C THR A 296 28.98 35.61 116.19
N THR A 297 30.18 35.21 115.75
CA THR A 297 30.51 35.09 114.32
C THR A 297 29.75 33.94 113.67
N LEU A 298 29.44 32.86 114.42
CA LEU A 298 28.67 31.73 113.90
C LEU A 298 27.19 32.03 113.69
N GLU A 299 26.59 32.84 114.56
CA GLU A 299 25.20 33.30 114.42
C GLU A 299 25.05 34.20 113.19
N LEU A 300 25.96 35.18 113.04
CA LEU A 300 26.00 36.06 111.87
C LEU A 300 26.21 35.28 110.55
N LEU A 301 26.98 34.19 110.60
CA LEU A 301 27.20 33.32 109.46
C LEU A 301 25.94 32.50 109.12
N SER A 302 25.16 32.08 110.11
CA SER A 302 23.89 31.37 109.86
C SER A 302 22.89 32.27 109.12
N ASP A 303 22.74 33.51 109.58
CA ASP A 303 21.85 34.51 108.95
C ASP A 303 22.25 34.80 107.51
N LYS A 304 23.57 34.87 107.25
CA LYS A 304 24.10 35.07 105.89
C LYS A 304 23.79 33.90 104.95
N VAL A 305 23.63 32.66 105.47
CA VAL A 305 23.17 31.52 104.64
C VAL A 305 21.69 31.62 104.32
N GLU A 306 20.86 32.02 105.28
CA GLU A 306 19.43 32.23 105.03
C GLU A 306 19.20 33.33 103.99
N GLU A 307 19.98 34.40 104.04
CA GLU A 307 19.97 35.45 103.01
C GLU A 307 20.40 34.92 101.63
N LEU A 308 21.34 33.97 101.57
CA LEU A 308 21.79 33.34 100.33
C LEU A 308 20.79 32.32 99.78
N ILE A 309 19.96 31.70 100.62
CA ILE A 309 18.89 30.78 100.19
C ILE A 309 17.65 31.55 99.69
N GLY A 310 17.38 32.73 100.26
CA GLY A 310 16.22 33.55 99.90
C GLY A 310 16.36 34.35 98.59
N LYS A 311 17.52 34.32 97.94
CA LYS A 311 17.82 35.01 96.68
C LYS A 311 17.86 34.01 95.52
#